data_AF-A0A6N7ZPT5-F1
#
_entry.id   AF-A0A6N7ZPT5-F1
#
_cell.length_a   1.000
_cell.length_b   1.000
_cell.length_c   1.000
_cell.angle_alpha   90.00
_cell.angle_beta   90.00
_cell.angle_gamma   90.00
#
_symmetry.space_group_name_H-M   'P 1'
#
loop_
_entity.id
_entity.type
_entity.pdbx_description
1 polymer ?
#
loop_
_entity_poly.entity_id
_entity_poly.type
_entity_poly.pdbx_seq_one_letter_code
_entity_poly.pdbx_strand_id
1 'polypeptide(L)'
;MQTIGTKAVHPAISEITSRASRVEVGLWQERALKKALKRGPADHLRRVTSLSGLKNAMKADDVPRPASRRIIKAFEGGEVFLVPDKRGVARLLRKAMEVLDWFDSMPDDDRHLKRIDRISWGEAVAASDLWHGRLAGRRAMEIEIAAGDVRTLHEFEDGGRVVDLLTANALKDEGARMAHCVGGYWAVVKRGEARILSVRDTHNAPHVTIELRRPPSIMVHGHGRLFVDRKPENGVQRVSGIKGNWQAVQIRGKQNAPPVVKWGRKVREFLSAAGLDVRDVDFRYSIKGNAPLTVYAVNGSYYSNPDAAADQGEAVVLKTVARGGKFPLSYKASGLAAVHGCVSDGARVVKFLNDGGPLETREAPLISIMNKSLTAMHHRVPLRPLLALVIGNRDDVFADVVARIAPGLEELVSVMESNPGNLHVIKDKDGTFGDKEIKSALLMCGLGQRFAEAIAKNEKALRLTVSDVRLTVKRARRAGTECAESINRATNLLSDGFETRIQRLIRERGVICAFERDTSKDSSLISGLKY
;
A
#
# COMPACT_ATOMS: atom_id res chain seq x y z
N MET A 1 13.41 30.69 -11.41
CA MET A 1 13.69 29.25 -11.61
C MET A 1 12.62 28.45 -10.89
N GLN A 2 11.88 27.61 -11.62
CA GLN A 2 10.77 26.83 -11.05
C GLN A 2 11.04 25.33 -11.21
N THR A 3 10.75 24.53 -10.18
CA THR A 3 10.91 23.06 -10.22
C THR A 3 9.56 22.38 -10.43
N ILE A 4 9.51 21.44 -11.37
CA ILE A 4 8.30 20.72 -11.76
C ILE A 4 8.58 19.23 -11.99
N GLY A 5 7.56 18.38 -11.97
CA GLY A 5 7.66 16.92 -12.12
C GLY A 5 8.14 16.21 -10.86
N THR A 6 8.09 16.87 -9.71
CA THR A 6 8.59 16.33 -8.42
C THR A 6 7.74 15.17 -7.90
N LYS A 7 6.43 15.12 -8.21
CA LYS A 7 5.52 14.05 -7.77
C LYS A 7 5.96 12.67 -8.26
N ALA A 8 6.64 12.58 -9.41
CA ALA A 8 7.18 11.32 -9.93
C ALA A 8 8.19 10.65 -8.98
N VAL A 9 8.82 11.43 -8.08
CA VAL A 9 9.82 10.93 -7.12
C VAL A 9 9.19 10.60 -5.75
N HIS A 10 7.98 11.10 -5.46
CA HIS A 10 7.35 10.93 -4.15
C HIS A 10 7.20 9.47 -3.71
N PRO A 11 6.77 8.50 -4.55
CA PRO A 11 6.68 7.10 -4.12
C PRO A 11 8.02 6.53 -3.65
N ALA A 12 9.12 6.90 -4.28
CA ALA A 12 10.46 6.46 -3.89
C ALA A 12 10.91 7.12 -2.57
N ILE A 13 10.54 8.39 -2.34
CA ILE A 13 10.77 9.06 -1.06
C ILE A 13 9.99 8.33 0.05
N SER A 14 8.70 8.07 -0.15
CA SER A 14 7.85 7.40 0.83
C SER A 14 8.32 5.97 1.15
N GLU A 15 8.84 5.24 0.15
CA GLU A 15 9.42 3.91 0.33
C GLU A 15 10.73 3.92 1.14
N ILE A 16 11.53 4.98 1.05
CA ILE A 16 12.73 5.12 1.89
C ILE A 16 12.34 5.52 3.31
N THR A 17 11.44 6.47 3.45
CA THR A 17 11.08 7.02 4.76
C THR A 17 10.25 6.04 5.59
N SER A 18 9.55 5.10 4.96
CA SER A 18 8.84 4.00 5.64
C SER A 18 9.79 2.99 6.31
N ARG A 19 11.08 3.02 5.98
CA ARG A 19 12.10 2.14 6.58
C ARG A 19 12.60 2.64 7.93
N ALA A 20 12.26 3.88 8.29
CA ALA A 20 12.67 4.46 9.56
C ALA A 20 12.18 3.62 10.73
N SER A 21 13.09 3.33 11.67
CA SER A 21 12.70 2.65 12.91
C SER A 21 11.79 3.51 13.79
N ARG A 22 11.86 4.83 13.63
CA ARG A 22 11.09 5.84 14.37
C ARG A 22 10.19 6.65 13.44
N VAL A 23 8.92 6.81 13.82
CA VAL A 23 7.90 7.46 12.99
C VAL A 23 8.24 8.93 12.73
N GLU A 24 8.70 9.64 13.74
CA GLU A 24 9.10 11.05 13.66
C GLU A 24 10.29 11.27 12.71
N VAL A 25 11.22 10.31 12.64
CA VAL A 25 12.35 10.35 11.69
C VAL A 25 11.84 10.18 10.26
N GLY A 26 10.96 9.21 10.01
CA GLY A 26 10.35 9.01 8.70
C GLY A 26 9.57 10.24 8.22
N LEU A 27 8.75 10.83 9.09
CA LEU A 27 7.98 12.04 8.78
C LEU A 27 8.87 13.26 8.53
N TRP A 28 9.90 13.47 9.35
CA TRP A 28 10.86 14.55 9.13
C TRP A 28 11.60 14.36 7.80
N GLN A 29 12.11 13.16 7.54
CA GLN A 29 12.90 12.87 6.36
C GLN A 29 12.10 13.05 5.07
N GLU A 30 10.82 12.64 5.07
CA GLU A 30 9.94 12.84 3.91
C GLU A 30 9.76 14.34 3.60
N ARG A 31 9.52 15.16 4.64
CA ARG A 31 9.43 16.62 4.49
C ARG A 31 10.75 17.23 4.01
N ALA A 32 11.87 16.80 4.61
CA ALA A 32 13.20 17.29 4.31
C ALA A 32 13.60 16.97 2.86
N LEU A 33 13.35 15.74 2.38
CA LEU A 33 13.62 15.32 1.01
C LEU A 33 12.74 16.03 -0.01
N LYS A 34 11.44 16.17 0.26
CA LYS A 34 10.53 16.95 -0.60
C LYS A 34 10.99 18.41 -0.70
N LYS A 35 11.48 19.00 0.39
CA LYS A 35 12.05 20.36 0.41
C LYS A 35 13.38 20.41 -0.34
N ALA A 36 14.28 19.45 -0.14
CA ALA A 36 15.56 19.36 -0.84
C ALA A 36 15.35 19.19 -2.35
N LEU A 37 14.42 18.36 -2.79
CA LEU A 37 14.08 18.18 -4.21
C LEU A 37 13.55 19.47 -4.85
N LYS A 38 12.86 20.32 -4.08
CA LYS A 38 12.28 21.58 -4.59
C LYS A 38 13.24 22.77 -4.53
N ARG A 39 14.05 22.86 -3.47
CA ARG A 39 14.85 24.06 -3.11
C ARG A 39 16.34 23.79 -2.96
N GLY A 40 16.78 22.55 -3.12
CA GLY A 40 18.16 22.14 -2.89
C GLY A 40 19.09 22.52 -4.05
N PRO A 41 20.36 22.08 -3.96
CA PRO A 41 21.35 22.32 -5.00
C PRO A 41 20.87 21.78 -6.36
N ALA A 42 21.34 22.38 -7.46
CA ALA A 42 20.93 21.97 -8.80
C ALA A 42 21.44 20.56 -9.21
N ASP A 43 22.14 19.84 -8.34
CA ASP A 43 22.83 18.59 -8.66
C ASP A 43 21.90 17.37 -8.85
N HIS A 44 20.66 17.47 -8.37
CA HIS A 44 19.60 16.47 -8.55
C HIS A 44 18.47 16.93 -9.46
N LEU A 45 18.65 18.08 -10.08
CA LEU A 45 17.73 18.67 -11.02
C LEU A 45 18.44 18.86 -12.37
N ARG A 46 17.69 18.86 -13.46
CA ARG A 46 18.19 19.23 -14.78
C ARG A 46 17.28 20.26 -15.41
N ARG A 47 17.86 21.14 -16.21
CA ARG A 47 17.10 22.12 -17.00
C ARG A 47 16.22 21.40 -18.02
N VAL A 48 14.98 21.84 -18.15
CA VAL A 48 14.10 21.44 -19.24
C VAL A 48 14.55 22.17 -20.50
N THR A 49 14.86 21.42 -21.55
CA THR A 49 15.37 21.95 -22.82
C THR A 49 14.35 21.87 -23.95
N SER A 50 13.17 21.27 -23.72
CA SER A 50 12.14 21.12 -24.74
C SER A 50 10.73 21.22 -24.16
N LEU A 51 9.80 21.72 -24.98
CA LEU A 51 8.39 21.82 -24.62
C LEU A 51 7.76 20.45 -24.31
N SER A 52 8.18 19.39 -25.02
CA SER A 52 7.75 18.01 -24.73
C SER A 52 8.19 17.57 -23.33
N GLY A 53 9.45 17.84 -22.96
CA GLY A 53 9.96 17.58 -21.62
C GLY A 53 9.17 18.31 -20.53
N LEU A 54 8.81 19.58 -20.78
CA LEU A 54 7.98 20.38 -19.87
C LEU A 54 6.58 19.78 -19.70
N LYS A 55 5.93 19.42 -20.81
CA LYS A 55 4.58 18.81 -20.82
C LYS A 55 4.55 17.50 -20.04
N ASN A 56 5.57 16.64 -20.20
CA ASN A 56 5.68 15.41 -19.45
C ASN A 56 5.84 15.64 -17.95
N ALA A 57 6.63 16.65 -17.56
CA ALA A 57 6.79 17.00 -16.15
C ALA A 57 5.53 17.63 -15.54
N MET A 58 4.81 18.48 -16.28
CA MET A 58 3.50 19.00 -15.86
C MET A 58 2.48 17.88 -15.67
N LYS A 59 2.47 16.89 -16.57
CA LYS A 59 1.60 15.71 -16.44
C LYS A 59 1.94 14.92 -15.18
N ALA A 60 3.22 14.71 -14.89
CA ALA A 60 3.65 14.02 -13.68
C ALA A 60 3.21 14.73 -12.38
N ASP A 61 3.13 16.06 -12.41
CA ASP A 61 2.68 16.87 -11.27
C ASP A 61 1.15 17.10 -11.22
N ASP A 62 0.38 16.50 -12.12
CA ASP A 62 -1.07 16.72 -12.31
C ASP A 62 -1.42 18.22 -12.44
N VAL A 63 -0.62 18.99 -13.19
CA VAL A 63 -0.82 20.44 -13.29
C VAL A 63 -2.11 20.76 -14.06
N PRO A 64 -3.04 21.55 -13.48
CA PRO A 64 -4.29 21.92 -14.15
C PRO A 64 -4.05 22.66 -15.47
N ARG A 65 -4.91 22.42 -16.48
CA ARG A 65 -4.80 23.05 -17.81
C ARG A 65 -4.58 24.57 -17.79
N PRO A 66 -5.28 25.38 -16.96
CA PRO A 66 -5.03 26.82 -16.89
C PRO A 66 -3.60 27.17 -16.42
N ALA A 67 -3.08 26.43 -15.44
CA ALA A 67 -1.71 26.61 -14.96
C ALA A 67 -0.70 26.14 -16.01
N SER A 68 -0.95 25.03 -16.69
CA SER A 68 -0.08 24.52 -17.76
C SER A 68 0.10 25.52 -18.91
N ARG A 69 -0.97 26.22 -19.31
CA ARG A 69 -0.86 27.29 -20.34
C ARG A 69 0.08 28.43 -19.91
N ARG A 70 -0.02 28.86 -18.64
CA ARG A 70 0.86 29.92 -18.09
C ARG A 70 2.32 29.45 -18.04
N ILE A 71 2.56 28.22 -17.61
CA ILE A 71 3.90 27.62 -17.54
C ILE A 71 4.50 27.47 -18.94
N ILE A 72 3.73 27.04 -19.94
CA ILE A 72 4.19 26.95 -21.33
C ILE A 72 4.58 28.34 -21.85
N LYS A 73 3.72 29.34 -21.67
CA LYS A 73 4.01 30.72 -22.10
C LYS A 73 5.28 31.27 -21.42
N ALA A 74 5.46 31.01 -20.14
CA ALA A 74 6.67 31.40 -19.40
C ALA A 74 7.93 30.70 -19.94
N PHE A 75 7.85 29.40 -20.23
CA PHE A 75 8.95 28.63 -20.82
C PHE A 75 9.32 29.13 -22.22
N GLU A 76 8.33 29.41 -23.07
CA GLU A 76 8.53 30.01 -24.40
C GLU A 76 9.12 31.42 -24.30
N GLY A 77 8.79 32.17 -23.24
CA GLY A 77 9.42 33.45 -22.89
C GLY A 77 10.84 33.35 -22.30
N GLY A 78 11.42 32.15 -22.24
CA GLY A 78 12.81 31.93 -21.79
C GLY A 78 12.98 31.64 -20.29
N GLU A 79 11.89 31.52 -19.52
CA GLU A 79 12.02 31.14 -18.10
C GLU A 79 12.64 29.76 -17.91
N VAL A 80 13.48 29.63 -16.88
CA VAL A 80 14.19 28.39 -16.56
C VAL A 80 13.32 27.50 -15.67
N PHE A 81 13.00 26.32 -16.20
CA PHE A 81 12.35 25.24 -15.48
C PHE A 81 13.32 24.09 -15.24
N LEU A 82 13.23 23.52 -14.04
CA LEU A 82 14.00 22.37 -13.60
C LEU A 82 13.10 21.16 -13.37
N VAL A 83 13.59 19.98 -13.71
CA VAL A 83 12.93 18.69 -13.44
C VAL A 83 13.89 17.74 -12.73
N PRO A 84 13.38 16.77 -11.95
CA PRO A 84 14.23 15.76 -11.34
C PRO A 84 15.12 15.04 -12.36
N ASP A 85 16.43 15.04 -12.11
CA ASP A 85 17.39 14.25 -12.88
C ASP A 85 17.47 12.83 -12.32
N LYS A 86 17.41 11.81 -13.17
CA LYS A 86 17.39 10.41 -12.71
C LYS A 86 18.63 10.06 -11.89
N ARG A 87 19.83 10.50 -12.32
CA ARG A 87 21.09 10.15 -11.64
C ARG A 87 21.23 10.93 -10.33
N GLY A 88 20.91 12.22 -10.35
CA GLY A 88 20.99 13.05 -9.16
C GLY A 88 19.92 12.72 -8.12
N VAL A 89 18.69 12.38 -8.53
CA VAL A 89 17.68 11.81 -7.62
C VAL A 89 18.17 10.50 -7.01
N ALA A 90 18.78 9.60 -7.79
CA ALA A 90 19.32 8.37 -7.24
C ALA A 90 20.43 8.62 -6.20
N ARG A 91 21.27 9.66 -6.39
CA ARG A 91 22.26 10.09 -5.38
C ARG A 91 21.57 10.66 -4.13
N LEU A 92 20.58 11.53 -4.29
CA LEU A 92 19.80 12.10 -3.19
C LEU A 92 19.14 11.00 -2.35
N LEU A 93 18.49 10.03 -3.00
CA LEU A 93 17.83 8.90 -2.34
C LEU A 93 18.84 7.97 -1.64
N ARG A 94 20.02 7.72 -2.24
CA ARG A 94 21.10 7.00 -1.55
C ARG A 94 21.54 7.72 -0.29
N LYS A 95 21.72 9.04 -0.38
CA LYS A 95 22.11 9.87 0.76
C LYS A 95 21.03 9.89 1.85
N ALA A 96 19.76 9.76 1.48
CA ALA A 96 18.67 9.58 2.43
C ALA A 96 18.79 8.31 3.26
N MET A 97 19.18 7.19 2.64
CA MET A 97 19.41 5.97 3.42
C MET A 97 20.57 6.17 4.40
N GLU A 98 21.67 6.80 3.99
CA GLU A 98 22.80 7.09 4.90
C GLU A 98 22.40 8.02 6.07
N VAL A 99 21.54 9.02 5.82
CA VAL A 99 21.00 9.88 6.88
C VAL A 99 20.07 9.10 7.80
N LEU A 100 19.28 8.19 7.25
CA LEU A 100 18.37 7.34 8.02
C LEU A 100 19.16 6.40 8.95
N ASP A 101 20.19 5.76 8.41
CA ASP A 101 21.09 4.88 9.16
C ASP A 101 21.73 5.61 10.35
N TRP A 102 22.15 6.87 10.13
CA TRP A 102 22.68 7.71 11.18
C TRP A 102 21.66 7.96 12.30
N PHE A 103 20.41 8.31 11.98
CA PHE A 103 19.34 8.48 12.98
C PHE A 103 19.03 7.19 13.73
N ASP A 104 18.93 6.07 13.02
CA ASP A 104 18.63 4.76 13.62
C ASP A 104 19.76 4.29 14.56
N SER A 105 21.00 4.77 14.36
CA SER A 105 22.13 4.48 15.25
C SER A 105 22.15 5.27 16.56
N MET A 106 21.35 6.33 16.68
CA MET A 106 21.35 7.20 17.86
C MET A 106 20.60 6.58 19.03
N PRO A 107 21.03 6.83 20.28
CA PRO A 107 20.20 6.55 21.46
C PRO A 107 18.99 7.49 21.49
N ASP A 108 17.90 7.08 22.12
CA ASP A 108 16.63 7.83 22.14
C ASP A 108 16.74 9.21 22.80
N ASP A 109 17.74 9.41 23.66
CA ASP A 109 18.00 10.68 24.34
C ASP A 109 18.93 11.62 23.56
N ASP A 110 19.37 11.25 22.35
CA ASP A 110 20.27 12.06 21.53
C ASP A 110 19.68 13.45 21.23
N ARG A 111 20.54 14.46 21.38
CA ARG A 111 20.19 15.86 21.19
C ARG A 111 19.62 16.18 19.80
N HIS A 112 19.93 15.39 18.77
CA HIS A 112 19.45 15.59 17.40
C HIS A 112 18.02 15.08 17.25
N LEU A 113 17.70 13.91 17.81
CA LEU A 113 16.34 13.37 17.84
C LEU A 113 15.38 14.31 18.57
N LYS A 114 15.79 14.84 19.75
CA LYS A 114 15.00 15.81 20.53
C LYS A 114 14.67 17.11 19.78
N ARG A 115 15.42 17.44 18.72
CA ARG A 115 15.22 18.65 17.90
C ARG A 115 15.04 18.34 16.43
N ILE A 116 14.60 17.14 16.08
CA ILE A 116 14.59 16.65 14.70
C ILE A 116 13.90 17.61 13.73
N ASP A 117 12.77 18.22 14.16
CA ASP A 117 12.03 19.21 13.38
C ASP A 117 12.82 20.49 13.01
N ARG A 118 13.91 20.77 13.71
CA ARG A 118 14.79 21.94 13.50
C ARG A 118 16.03 21.61 12.67
N ILE A 119 16.33 20.34 12.44
CA ILE A 119 17.51 19.93 11.68
C ILE A 119 17.20 20.09 10.18
N SER A 120 18.05 20.85 9.49
CA SER A 120 17.98 20.96 8.04
C SER A 120 18.53 19.70 7.37
N TRP A 121 18.13 19.47 6.11
CA TRP A 121 18.66 18.37 5.31
C TRP A 121 20.20 18.42 5.19
N GLY A 122 20.77 19.61 4.99
CA GLY A 122 22.22 19.79 4.88
C GLY A 122 22.97 19.46 6.18
N GLU A 123 22.44 19.88 7.34
CA GLU A 123 23.02 19.53 8.64
C GLU A 123 22.95 18.02 8.90
N ALA A 124 21.83 17.38 8.56
CA ALA A 124 21.69 15.93 8.71
C ALA A 124 22.65 15.15 7.81
N VAL A 125 22.85 15.61 6.57
CA VAL A 125 23.85 15.07 5.64
C VAL A 125 25.26 15.18 6.23
N ALA A 126 25.65 16.37 6.67
CA ALA A 126 26.98 16.60 7.25
C ALA A 126 27.21 15.77 8.52
N ALA A 127 26.21 15.65 9.39
CA ALA A 127 26.31 14.85 10.60
C ALA A 127 26.37 13.35 10.30
N SER A 128 25.60 12.88 9.31
CA SER A 128 25.71 11.51 8.79
C SER A 128 27.09 11.24 8.18
N ASP A 129 27.67 12.17 7.41
CA ASP A 129 29.03 12.05 6.85
C ASP A 129 30.09 11.93 7.95
N LEU A 130 30.01 12.78 8.97
CA LEU A 130 30.91 12.72 10.13
C LEU A 130 30.78 11.39 10.87
N TRP A 131 29.56 10.87 11.03
CA TRP A 131 29.31 9.58 11.66
C TRP A 131 29.93 8.42 10.84
N HIS A 132 29.69 8.38 9.53
CA HIS A 132 30.30 7.40 8.64
C HIS A 132 31.83 7.49 8.61
N GLY A 133 32.40 8.70 8.62
CA GLY A 133 33.84 8.91 8.70
C GLY A 133 34.45 8.36 10.00
N ARG A 134 33.78 8.54 11.14
CA ARG A 134 34.19 7.94 12.42
C ARG A 134 34.11 6.42 12.40
N LEU A 135 33.09 5.85 11.75
CA LEU A 135 32.98 4.39 11.57
C LEU A 135 34.14 3.86 10.73
N ALA A 136 34.48 4.53 9.63
CA ALA A 136 35.60 4.15 8.78
C ALA A 136 36.96 4.26 9.50
N GLY A 137 37.10 5.20 10.43
CA GLY A 137 38.33 5.43 11.21
C GLY A 137 38.49 4.51 12.42
N ARG A 138 37.42 3.85 12.91
CA ARG A 138 37.56 2.84 13.96
C ARG A 138 38.28 1.64 13.37
N ARG A 139 39.56 1.44 13.72
CA ARG A 139 40.20 0.13 13.57
C ARG A 139 39.26 -0.91 14.17
N ALA A 140 39.01 -1.97 13.42
CA ALA A 140 38.33 -3.15 13.95
C ALA A 140 39.09 -3.57 15.21
N MET A 141 38.59 -3.20 16.39
CA MET A 141 39.00 -3.88 17.60
C MET A 141 38.69 -5.36 17.36
N GLU A 142 39.59 -6.23 17.82
CA GLU A 142 39.34 -7.67 17.84
C GLU A 142 38.19 -7.93 18.82
N ILE A 143 36.97 -7.76 18.32
CA ILE A 143 35.77 -8.15 19.05
C ILE A 143 35.66 -9.66 18.84
N GLU A 144 35.89 -10.42 19.91
CA GLU A 144 35.58 -11.85 19.90
C GLU A 144 34.10 -12.04 19.61
N ILE A 145 33.80 -12.85 18.59
CA ILE A 145 32.43 -13.20 18.25
C ILE A 145 32.06 -14.37 19.14
N ALA A 146 31.07 -14.19 20.01
CA ALA A 146 30.70 -15.22 20.97
C ALA A 146 30.18 -16.46 20.25
N ALA A 147 30.38 -17.63 20.86
CA ALA A 147 29.77 -18.86 20.36
C ALA A 147 28.24 -18.68 20.29
N GLY A 148 27.65 -18.85 19.10
CA GLY A 148 26.22 -18.66 18.84
C GLY A 148 25.84 -17.35 18.15
N ASP A 149 26.74 -16.37 18.07
CA ASP A 149 26.49 -15.11 17.35
C ASP A 149 26.44 -15.30 15.83
N VAL A 150 27.14 -16.32 15.33
CA VAL A 150 27.21 -16.66 13.91
C VAL A 150 27.06 -18.16 13.68
N ARG A 151 26.58 -18.53 12.49
CA ARG A 151 26.56 -19.92 12.02
C ARG A 151 27.27 -20.03 10.68
N THR A 152 28.30 -20.87 10.58
CA THR A 152 28.96 -21.17 9.31
C THR A 152 28.00 -21.89 8.37
N LEU A 153 27.87 -21.37 7.15
CA LEU A 153 27.04 -21.95 6.09
C LEU A 153 27.88 -22.61 4.99
N HIS A 154 29.13 -22.15 4.82
CA HIS A 154 30.02 -22.63 3.78
C HIS A 154 31.48 -22.33 4.16
N GLU A 155 32.39 -23.24 3.81
CA GLU A 155 33.83 -23.10 3.97
C GLU A 155 34.48 -23.26 2.59
N PHE A 156 35.37 -22.32 2.26
CA PHE A 156 36.11 -22.34 1.00
C PHE A 156 37.39 -23.18 1.19
N GLU A 157 37.94 -23.69 0.08
CA GLU A 157 39.19 -24.49 0.10
C GLU A 157 40.37 -23.76 0.75
N ASP A 158 40.41 -22.43 0.66
CA ASP A 158 41.46 -21.61 1.27
C ASP A 158 41.24 -21.30 2.76
N GLY A 159 40.24 -21.91 3.40
CA GLY A 159 39.90 -21.72 4.81
C GLY A 159 39.08 -20.46 5.10
N GLY A 160 38.72 -19.67 4.07
CA GLY A 160 37.70 -18.63 4.23
C GLY A 160 36.32 -19.25 4.49
N ARG A 161 35.36 -18.44 4.94
CA ARG A 161 34.01 -18.94 5.22
C ARG A 161 32.89 -17.95 4.95
N VAL A 162 31.68 -18.45 4.74
CA VAL A 162 30.44 -17.68 4.76
C VAL A 162 29.70 -17.99 6.04
N VAL A 163 29.38 -16.96 6.82
CA VAL A 163 28.64 -17.09 8.10
C VAL A 163 27.33 -16.32 8.05
N ASP A 164 26.31 -16.85 8.70
CA ASP A 164 25.01 -16.22 8.97
C ASP A 164 25.10 -15.43 10.26
N LEU A 165 24.72 -14.14 10.26
CA LEU A 165 24.77 -13.28 11.44
C LEU A 165 23.44 -13.38 12.20
N LEU A 166 23.46 -14.03 13.36
CA LEU A 166 22.25 -14.47 14.07
C LEU A 166 21.78 -13.50 15.16
N THR A 167 22.64 -12.60 15.62
CA THR A 167 22.35 -11.71 16.77
C THR A 167 22.55 -10.24 16.43
N ALA A 168 21.96 -9.36 17.24
CA ALA A 168 22.16 -7.92 17.14
C ALA A 168 23.64 -7.53 17.28
N ASN A 169 24.37 -8.20 18.18
CA ASN A 169 25.79 -7.96 18.41
C ASN A 169 26.61 -8.37 17.17
N ALA A 170 26.37 -9.55 16.61
CA ALA A 170 27.03 -10.01 15.39
C ALA A 170 26.87 -9.01 14.23
N LEU A 171 25.66 -8.48 14.03
CA LEU A 171 25.37 -7.46 13.02
C LEU A 171 26.09 -6.14 13.30
N LYS A 172 26.08 -5.69 14.55
CA LYS A 172 26.74 -4.45 14.98
C LYS A 172 28.25 -4.53 14.78
N ASP A 173 28.84 -5.66 15.15
CA ASP A 173 30.27 -5.93 15.01
C ASP A 173 30.67 -6.05 13.54
N GLU A 174 29.87 -6.77 12.74
CA GLU A 174 30.05 -6.83 11.30
C GLU A 174 30.02 -5.42 10.69
N GLY A 175 29.04 -4.60 11.06
CA GLY A 175 28.91 -3.24 10.55
C GLY A 175 30.08 -2.34 10.93
N ALA A 176 30.59 -2.48 12.15
CA ALA A 176 31.79 -1.78 12.59
C ALA A 176 33.02 -2.21 11.77
N ARG A 177 33.25 -3.52 11.59
CA ARG A 177 34.40 -4.06 10.85
C ARG A 177 34.34 -3.79 9.35
N MET A 178 33.14 -3.79 8.77
CA MET A 178 32.89 -3.50 7.36
C MET A 178 32.75 -1.99 7.08
N ALA A 179 32.71 -1.16 8.12
CA ALA A 179 32.41 0.27 8.03
C ALA A 179 31.14 0.55 7.22
N HIS A 180 30.09 -0.25 7.43
CA HIS A 180 28.79 -0.05 6.77
C HIS A 180 27.60 -0.47 7.66
N CYS A 181 26.40 -0.04 7.30
CA CYS A 181 25.23 0.05 8.17
C CYS A 181 24.51 -1.27 8.51
N VAL A 182 25.14 -2.43 8.34
CA VAL A 182 24.49 -3.72 8.57
C VAL A 182 24.10 -3.95 10.03
N GLY A 183 24.73 -3.22 10.97
CA GLY A 183 24.35 -3.21 12.38
C GLY A 183 22.91 -2.79 12.66
N GLY A 184 22.31 -1.97 11.80
CA GLY A 184 20.91 -1.52 11.94
C GLY A 184 19.87 -2.57 11.55
N TYR A 185 20.27 -3.69 10.94
CA TYR A 185 19.35 -4.63 10.32
C TYR A 185 18.71 -5.61 11.32
N TRP A 186 19.02 -5.52 12.62
CA TRP A 186 18.55 -6.47 13.61
C TRP A 186 17.02 -6.60 13.64
N ALA A 187 16.28 -5.50 13.52
CA ALA A 187 14.82 -5.53 13.57
C ALA A 187 14.21 -6.40 12.44
N VAL A 188 14.73 -6.30 11.21
CA VAL A 188 14.26 -7.10 10.05
C VAL A 188 14.78 -8.54 10.11
N VAL A 189 15.99 -8.75 10.61
CA VAL A 189 16.58 -10.09 10.81
C VAL A 189 15.81 -10.86 11.88
N LYS A 190 15.51 -10.23 13.02
CA LYS A 190 14.73 -10.81 14.13
C LYS A 190 13.31 -11.23 13.70
N ARG A 191 12.69 -10.49 12.76
CA ARG A 191 11.38 -10.85 12.19
C ARG A 191 11.46 -11.95 11.13
N GLY A 192 12.66 -12.38 10.73
CA GLY A 192 12.87 -13.37 9.68
C GLY A 192 12.56 -12.86 8.27
N GLU A 193 12.52 -11.53 8.09
CA GLU A 193 12.30 -10.87 6.79
C GLU A 193 13.60 -10.80 5.98
N ALA A 194 14.73 -10.68 6.68
CA ALA A 194 16.07 -10.65 6.10
C ALA A 194 17.00 -11.66 6.80
N ARG A 195 18.04 -12.08 6.09
CA ARG A 195 19.24 -12.71 6.66
C ARG A 195 20.45 -11.95 6.16
N ILE A 196 21.42 -11.74 7.02
CA ILE A 196 22.68 -11.12 6.64
C ILE A 196 23.77 -12.19 6.73
N LEU A 197 24.43 -12.44 5.61
CA LEU A 197 25.59 -13.29 5.55
C LEU A 197 26.86 -12.44 5.48
N SER A 198 27.95 -12.96 6.01
CA SER A 198 29.28 -12.36 5.97
C SER A 198 30.26 -13.34 5.34
N VAL A 199 30.97 -12.89 4.29
CA VAL A 199 32.09 -13.60 3.67
C VAL A 199 33.38 -13.14 4.35
N ARG A 200 34.11 -14.10 4.91
CA ARG A 200 35.27 -13.86 5.76
C ARG A 200 36.50 -14.61 5.24
N ASP A 201 37.67 -14.07 5.56
CA ASP A 201 38.94 -14.74 5.31
C ASP A 201 39.31 -15.73 6.43
N THR A 202 40.50 -16.31 6.32
CA THR A 202 41.08 -17.26 7.28
C THR A 202 41.32 -16.67 8.68
N HIS A 203 41.44 -15.35 8.78
CA HIS A 203 41.58 -14.62 10.06
C HIS A 203 40.22 -14.16 10.59
N ASN A 204 39.12 -14.68 10.03
CA ASN A 204 37.75 -14.30 10.38
C ASN A 204 37.46 -12.81 10.17
N ALA A 205 38.24 -12.12 9.33
CA ALA A 205 37.99 -10.73 8.97
C ALA A 205 36.93 -10.66 7.87
N PRO A 206 35.87 -9.82 8.04
CA PRO A 206 34.83 -9.71 7.05
C PRO A 206 35.26 -8.88 5.84
N HIS A 207 34.82 -9.31 4.67
CA HIS A 207 35.13 -8.67 3.39
C HIS A 207 33.92 -8.39 2.52
N VAL A 208 32.82 -9.15 2.66
CA VAL A 208 31.56 -8.93 1.94
C VAL A 208 30.38 -9.26 2.85
N THR A 209 29.34 -8.45 2.80
CA THR A 209 28.02 -8.82 3.33
C THR A 209 27.04 -9.11 2.20
N ILE A 210 26.17 -10.09 2.43
CA ILE A 210 25.09 -10.49 1.54
C ILE A 210 23.79 -10.38 2.31
N GLU A 211 22.91 -9.47 1.90
CA GLU A 211 21.54 -9.41 2.40
C GLU A 211 20.67 -10.35 1.56
N LEU A 212 20.12 -11.36 2.22
CA LEU A 212 19.08 -12.20 1.69
C LEU A 212 17.73 -11.68 2.16
N ARG A 213 16.76 -11.56 1.27
CA ARG A 213 15.35 -11.33 1.63
C ARG A 213 14.47 -12.45 1.14
N ARG A 214 13.33 -12.61 1.80
CA ARG A 214 12.23 -13.37 1.21
C ARG A 214 11.51 -12.49 0.19
N PRO A 215 11.10 -13.03 -0.96
CA PRO A 215 10.19 -12.32 -1.85
C PRO A 215 8.93 -11.90 -1.07
N PRO A 216 8.30 -10.78 -1.43
CA PRO A 216 7.06 -10.34 -0.79
C PRO A 216 6.04 -11.48 -0.84
N SER A 217 5.39 -11.74 0.30
CA SER A 217 4.42 -12.83 0.41
C SER A 217 3.02 -12.32 0.65
N ILE A 218 2.05 -12.89 -0.04
CA ILE A 218 0.62 -12.66 0.17
C ILE A 218 0.07 -13.82 1.01
N MET A 219 -0.55 -13.52 2.14
CA MET A 219 -1.33 -14.51 2.88
C MET A 219 -2.65 -14.75 2.15
N VAL A 220 -2.89 -15.98 1.70
CA VAL A 220 -4.17 -16.39 1.14
C VAL A 220 -4.88 -17.26 2.17
N HIS A 221 -6.06 -16.81 2.60
CA HIS A 221 -6.86 -17.51 3.60
C HIS A 221 -7.17 -18.94 3.12
N GLY A 222 -6.84 -19.95 3.93
CA GLY A 222 -7.01 -21.37 3.58
C GLY A 222 -5.93 -21.97 2.66
N HIS A 223 -4.98 -21.18 2.14
CA HIS A 223 -3.98 -21.64 1.15
C HIS A 223 -2.52 -21.30 1.51
N GLY A 224 -2.28 -20.63 2.64
CA GLY A 224 -0.93 -20.32 3.13
C GLY A 224 -0.33 -19.06 2.53
N ARG A 225 1.01 -18.92 2.59
CA ARG A 225 1.74 -17.80 1.98
C ARG A 225 2.07 -18.11 0.52
N LEU A 226 1.65 -17.23 -0.38
CA LEU A 226 2.12 -17.16 -1.75
C LEU A 226 3.27 -16.17 -1.85
N PHE A 227 4.31 -16.48 -2.60
CA PHE A 227 5.45 -15.58 -2.80
C PHE A 227 5.36 -14.95 -4.19
N VAL A 228 5.53 -13.63 -4.24
CA VAL A 228 5.50 -12.85 -5.48
C VAL A 228 6.94 -12.65 -5.95
N ASP A 229 7.31 -13.38 -6.99
CA ASP A 229 8.59 -13.23 -7.67
C ASP A 229 8.48 -12.16 -8.75
N ARG A 230 9.48 -11.28 -8.81
CA ARG A 230 9.59 -10.28 -9.87
C ARG A 230 10.56 -10.77 -10.93
N LYS A 231 10.10 -10.94 -12.18
CA LYS A 231 11.03 -11.14 -13.31
C LYS A 231 11.56 -9.78 -13.79
N PRO A 232 12.89 -9.53 -13.74
CA PRO A 232 13.47 -8.24 -14.13
C PRO A 232 13.40 -8.00 -15.65
N GLU A 233 13.41 -9.06 -16.45
CA GLU A 233 13.46 -9.03 -17.92
C GLU A 233 12.27 -8.28 -18.55
N ASN A 234 11.10 -8.36 -17.93
CA ASN A 234 9.85 -7.79 -18.44
C ASN A 234 9.02 -7.04 -17.38
N GLY A 235 9.48 -7.00 -16.12
CA GLY A 235 8.76 -6.35 -15.02
C GLY A 235 7.45 -7.04 -14.62
N VAL A 236 7.16 -8.22 -15.16
CA VAL A 236 5.96 -9.01 -14.83
C VAL A 236 6.17 -9.69 -13.48
N GLN A 237 5.23 -9.47 -12.57
CA GLN A 237 5.19 -10.18 -11.30
C GLN A 237 4.59 -11.58 -11.56
N ARG A 238 5.28 -12.63 -11.13
CA ARG A 238 4.79 -14.01 -11.15
C ARG A 238 4.60 -14.48 -9.72
N VAL A 239 3.52 -15.20 -9.47
CA VAL A 239 3.38 -15.93 -8.22
C VAL A 239 4.12 -17.25 -8.35
N SER A 240 5.30 -17.32 -7.73
CA SER A 240 6.00 -18.57 -7.51
C SER A 240 5.36 -19.28 -6.32
N GLY A 241 5.29 -20.62 -6.36
CA GLY A 241 4.60 -21.42 -5.34
C GLY A 241 5.09 -21.25 -3.89
N ILE A 242 4.58 -22.11 -3.01
CA ILE A 242 4.67 -22.03 -1.53
C ILE A 242 6.11 -22.04 -0.97
N LYS A 243 7.14 -22.36 -1.79
CA LYS A 243 8.55 -22.31 -1.37
C LYS A 243 9.14 -20.93 -1.66
N GLY A 244 9.04 -20.04 -0.67
CA GLY A 244 9.74 -18.76 -0.66
C GLY A 244 11.24 -18.97 -0.49
N ASN A 245 11.95 -19.15 -1.59
CA ASN A 245 13.40 -19.20 -1.56
C ASN A 245 13.96 -17.82 -1.20
N TRP A 246 15.05 -17.81 -0.43
CA TRP A 246 15.80 -16.58 -0.15
C TRP A 246 16.38 -16.04 -1.46
N GLN A 247 16.40 -14.72 -1.60
CA GLN A 247 16.99 -14.02 -2.74
C GLN A 247 18.05 -13.05 -2.23
N ALA A 248 19.24 -13.06 -2.86
CA ALA A 248 20.26 -12.07 -2.59
C ALA A 248 19.83 -10.72 -3.19
N VAL A 249 19.49 -9.76 -2.33
CA VAL A 249 19.01 -8.44 -2.77
C VAL A 249 20.09 -7.37 -2.71
N GLN A 250 21.14 -7.59 -1.92
CA GLN A 250 22.25 -6.67 -1.78
C GLN A 250 23.55 -7.42 -1.45
N ILE A 251 24.62 -7.06 -2.14
CA ILE A 251 25.98 -7.58 -1.92
C ILE A 251 26.93 -6.39 -1.82
N ARG A 252 27.59 -6.22 -0.68
CA ARG A 252 28.45 -5.05 -0.40
C ARG A 252 29.79 -5.49 0.17
N GLY A 253 30.87 -4.89 -0.33
CA GLY A 253 32.17 -4.89 0.32
C GLY A 253 32.27 -3.81 1.40
N LYS A 254 33.49 -3.58 1.88
CA LYS A 254 33.79 -2.54 2.88
C LYS A 254 33.27 -1.17 2.44
N GLN A 255 32.79 -0.36 3.39
CA GLN A 255 32.30 1.00 3.16
C GLN A 255 31.19 1.09 2.11
N ASN A 256 30.30 0.09 2.05
CA ASN A 256 29.24 -0.02 1.03
C ASN A 256 29.74 -0.09 -0.44
N ALA A 257 31.05 -0.29 -0.65
CA ALA A 257 31.62 -0.44 -1.99
C ALA A 257 31.20 -1.77 -2.63
N PRO A 258 31.34 -1.94 -3.95
CA PRO A 258 31.33 -3.26 -4.58
C PRO A 258 32.38 -4.19 -3.94
N PRO A 259 32.11 -5.50 -3.83
CA PRO A 259 33.14 -6.47 -3.46
C PRO A 259 34.37 -6.37 -4.36
N VAL A 260 35.56 -6.46 -3.77
CA VAL A 260 36.80 -6.60 -4.54
C VAL A 260 36.74 -7.91 -5.34
N VAL A 261 37.32 -7.91 -6.54
CA VAL A 261 37.23 -9.01 -7.53
C VAL A 261 37.46 -10.40 -6.91
N LYS A 262 38.48 -10.55 -6.04
CA LYS A 262 38.78 -11.82 -5.37
C LYS A 262 37.62 -12.37 -4.54
N TRP A 263 36.91 -11.49 -3.82
CA TRP A 263 35.76 -11.86 -3.00
C TRP A 263 34.51 -12.06 -3.84
N GLY A 264 34.39 -11.34 -4.96
CA GLY A 264 33.31 -11.54 -5.93
C GLY A 264 33.26 -12.98 -6.49
N ARG A 265 34.41 -13.64 -6.65
CA ARG A 265 34.47 -15.06 -7.05
C ARG A 265 33.86 -15.97 -5.99
N LYS A 266 34.29 -15.83 -4.73
CA LYS A 266 33.79 -16.59 -3.58
C LYS A 266 32.28 -16.41 -3.34
N VAL A 267 31.78 -15.19 -3.52
CA VAL A 267 30.35 -14.90 -3.43
C VAL A 267 29.57 -15.69 -4.49
N ARG A 268 30.02 -15.70 -5.75
CA ARG A 268 29.36 -16.46 -6.82
C ARG A 268 29.40 -17.97 -6.57
N GLU A 269 30.53 -18.48 -6.14
CA GLU A 269 30.72 -19.88 -5.75
C GLU A 269 29.70 -20.28 -4.67
N PHE A 270 29.64 -19.52 -3.57
CA PHE A 270 28.68 -19.77 -2.49
C PHE A 270 27.22 -19.70 -2.96
N LEU A 271 26.84 -18.65 -3.69
CA LEU A 271 25.45 -18.49 -4.14
C LEU A 271 25.04 -19.62 -5.08
N SER A 272 25.93 -20.04 -5.98
CA SER A 272 25.72 -21.19 -6.86
C SER A 272 25.55 -22.49 -6.07
N ALA A 273 26.44 -22.74 -5.10
CA ALA A 273 26.38 -23.94 -4.25
C ALA A 273 25.11 -23.98 -3.39
N ALA A 274 24.63 -22.82 -2.94
CA ALA A 274 23.41 -22.69 -2.14
C ALA A 274 22.12 -22.74 -2.99
N GLY A 275 22.20 -22.86 -4.31
CA GLY A 275 21.05 -22.78 -5.21
C GLY A 275 20.33 -21.43 -5.15
N LEU A 276 21.04 -20.37 -4.75
CA LEU A 276 20.53 -19.01 -4.68
C LEU A 276 20.70 -18.37 -6.05
N ASP A 277 19.57 -18.06 -6.69
CA ASP A 277 19.53 -17.44 -8.02
C ASP A 277 20.20 -16.05 -7.98
N VAL A 278 21.33 -15.92 -8.67
CA VAL A 278 22.10 -14.68 -8.78
C VAL A 278 21.63 -13.95 -10.03
N ARG A 279 20.49 -13.28 -9.96
CA ARG A 279 20.02 -12.47 -11.11
C ARG A 279 20.83 -11.18 -11.20
N ASP A 280 21.61 -11.07 -12.29
CA ASP A 280 22.46 -9.94 -12.72
C ASP A 280 23.14 -9.14 -11.59
N VAL A 281 24.39 -9.52 -11.28
CA VAL A 281 25.29 -8.76 -10.41
C VAL A 281 25.82 -7.47 -11.06
N ASP A 282 25.19 -6.98 -12.13
CA ASP A 282 25.42 -5.63 -12.59
C ASP A 282 24.73 -4.68 -11.62
N PHE A 283 25.55 -3.93 -10.88
CA PHE A 283 25.27 -3.06 -9.73
C PHE A 283 24.25 -1.91 -9.94
N ARG A 284 23.26 -2.07 -10.82
CA ARG A 284 22.24 -1.07 -11.15
C ARG A 284 20.87 -1.72 -11.27
N TYR A 285 20.11 -1.73 -10.19
CA TYR A 285 18.65 -1.84 -10.28
C TYR A 285 17.96 -0.56 -9.84
N SER A 286 17.08 -0.07 -10.71
CA SER A 286 16.07 0.94 -10.41
C SER A 286 14.72 0.27 -10.23
N ILE A 287 14.01 0.63 -9.17
CA ILE A 287 12.63 0.23 -8.91
C ILE A 287 11.73 0.78 -10.03
N LYS A 288 10.88 -0.07 -10.63
CA LYS A 288 9.71 0.39 -11.39
C LYS A 288 8.43 -0.02 -10.64
N GLY A 289 7.49 0.93 -10.51
CA GLY A 289 6.05 0.77 -10.26
C GLY A 289 5.54 -0.29 -9.28
N ASN A 290 4.90 0.17 -8.20
CA ASN A 290 3.89 -0.57 -7.45
C ASN A 290 2.55 -0.45 -8.19
N ALA A 291 2.23 -1.42 -9.05
CA ALA A 291 0.85 -1.69 -9.43
C ALA A 291 0.33 -2.85 -8.53
N PRO A 292 -0.92 -2.80 -8.04
CA PRO A 292 -1.50 -3.91 -7.29
C PRO A 292 -1.54 -5.16 -8.18
N LEU A 293 -1.02 -6.28 -7.67
CA LEU A 293 -1.03 -7.56 -8.36
C LEU A 293 -2.32 -8.30 -8.01
N THR A 294 -3.18 -8.51 -8.99
CA THR A 294 -4.30 -9.45 -8.90
C THR A 294 -3.80 -10.84 -9.29
N VAL A 295 -4.02 -11.84 -8.43
CA VAL A 295 -3.59 -13.23 -8.64
C VAL A 295 -4.82 -14.11 -8.73
N TYR A 296 -4.91 -14.91 -9.78
CA TYR A 296 -5.98 -15.86 -10.03
C TYR A 296 -5.47 -17.28 -9.75
N ALA A 297 -6.20 -18.06 -8.96
CA ALA A 297 -5.82 -19.43 -8.60
C ALA A 297 -6.71 -20.44 -9.34
N VAL A 298 -6.10 -21.37 -10.09
CA VAL A 298 -6.80 -22.43 -10.82
C VAL A 298 -6.08 -23.76 -10.60
N ASN A 299 -6.77 -24.71 -9.96
CA ASN A 299 -6.27 -26.06 -9.68
C ASN A 299 -4.88 -26.11 -9.02
N GLY A 300 -4.61 -25.25 -8.04
CA GLY A 300 -3.33 -25.16 -7.33
C GLY A 300 -2.21 -24.42 -8.09
N SER A 301 -2.49 -23.93 -9.30
CA SER A 301 -1.61 -23.04 -10.06
C SER A 301 -2.08 -21.59 -9.95
N TYR A 302 -1.15 -20.63 -10.01
CA TYR A 302 -1.43 -19.21 -9.80
C TYR A 302 -1.01 -18.37 -11.01
N TYR A 303 -1.87 -17.44 -11.40
CA TYR A 303 -1.75 -16.65 -12.62
C TYR A 303 -1.85 -15.16 -12.27
N SER A 304 -1.00 -14.33 -12.85
CA SER A 304 -1.05 -12.86 -12.72
C SER A 304 -1.84 -12.19 -13.85
N ASN A 305 -2.30 -12.99 -14.83
CA ASN A 305 -3.11 -12.56 -15.96
C ASN A 305 -4.47 -13.29 -15.88
N PRO A 306 -5.62 -12.59 -15.87
CA PRO A 306 -6.94 -13.20 -15.88
C PRO A 306 -7.16 -14.14 -17.07
N ASP A 307 -6.67 -13.79 -18.27
CA ASP A 307 -6.92 -14.58 -19.49
C ASP A 307 -6.23 -15.94 -19.41
N ALA A 308 -4.97 -15.97 -18.96
CA ALA A 308 -4.23 -17.22 -18.76
C ALA A 308 -4.83 -18.09 -17.64
N ALA A 309 -5.49 -17.48 -16.66
CA ALA A 309 -6.22 -18.21 -15.63
C ALA A 309 -7.53 -18.79 -16.18
N ALA A 310 -8.25 -18.01 -16.98
CA ALA A 310 -9.49 -18.42 -17.63
C ALA A 310 -9.26 -19.59 -18.59
N ASP A 311 -8.23 -19.51 -19.45
CA ASP A 311 -7.86 -20.56 -20.39
C ASP A 311 -7.58 -21.90 -19.70
N GLN A 312 -6.83 -21.86 -18.59
CA GLN A 312 -6.54 -23.06 -17.81
C GLN A 312 -7.77 -23.56 -17.06
N GLY A 313 -8.60 -22.64 -16.53
CA GLY A 313 -9.84 -22.96 -15.84
C GLY A 313 -10.80 -23.68 -16.77
N GLU A 314 -10.96 -23.18 -17.98
CA GLU A 314 -11.77 -23.77 -19.04
C GLU A 314 -11.26 -25.16 -19.43
N ALA A 315 -9.96 -25.33 -19.66
CA ALA A 315 -9.38 -26.62 -20.01
C ALA A 315 -9.55 -27.70 -18.91
N VAL A 316 -9.46 -27.31 -17.63
CA VAL A 316 -9.66 -28.21 -16.49
C VAL A 316 -11.13 -28.55 -16.29
N VAL A 317 -12.03 -27.57 -16.48
CA VAL A 317 -13.49 -27.77 -16.40
C VAL A 317 -13.98 -28.67 -17.52
N LEU A 318 -13.57 -28.43 -18.77
CA LEU A 318 -13.91 -29.28 -19.92
C LEU A 318 -13.44 -30.74 -19.71
N LYS A 319 -12.23 -30.95 -19.19
CA LYS A 319 -11.72 -32.30 -18.86
C LYS A 319 -12.46 -32.98 -17.70
N THR A 320 -12.93 -32.22 -16.72
CA THR A 320 -13.64 -32.77 -15.55
C THR A 320 -15.08 -33.14 -15.91
N VAL A 321 -15.74 -32.29 -16.71
CA VAL A 321 -17.09 -32.52 -17.25
C VAL A 321 -17.10 -33.72 -18.21
N ALA A 322 -16.13 -33.80 -19.14
CA ALA A 322 -16.00 -34.92 -20.08
C ALA A 322 -15.78 -36.28 -19.39
N ARG A 323 -15.37 -36.30 -18.12
CA ARG A 323 -15.11 -37.51 -17.33
C ARG A 323 -16.18 -37.82 -16.27
N GLY A 324 -17.26 -37.04 -16.21
CA GLY A 324 -18.28 -37.18 -15.16
C GLY A 324 -17.76 -36.99 -13.74
N GLY A 325 -16.62 -36.29 -13.57
CA GLY A 325 -15.94 -36.16 -12.28
C GLY A 325 -16.60 -35.14 -11.35
N LYS A 326 -16.57 -35.40 -10.04
CA LYS A 326 -16.99 -34.43 -9.01
C LYS A 326 -15.92 -33.33 -8.85
N PHE A 327 -16.34 -32.06 -8.78
CA PHE A 327 -15.40 -30.95 -8.59
C PHE A 327 -14.63 -31.02 -7.26
N PRO A 328 -13.36 -30.57 -7.21
CA PRO A 328 -12.56 -30.50 -5.99
C PRO A 328 -13.20 -29.62 -4.90
N LEU A 329 -12.93 -29.91 -3.62
CA LEU A 329 -13.43 -29.14 -2.47
C LEU A 329 -13.05 -27.66 -2.51
N SER A 330 -11.86 -27.32 -3.01
CA SER A 330 -11.40 -25.94 -3.19
C SER A 330 -12.21 -25.16 -4.24
N TYR A 331 -12.73 -25.83 -5.27
CA TYR A 331 -13.61 -25.25 -6.28
C TYR A 331 -15.04 -25.00 -5.75
N LYS A 332 -15.48 -25.79 -4.77
CA LYS A 332 -16.76 -25.60 -4.07
C LYS A 332 -16.69 -24.49 -3.03
N ALA A 333 -15.58 -24.40 -2.29
CA ALA A 333 -15.39 -23.40 -1.25
C ALA A 333 -15.23 -21.97 -1.80
N SER A 334 -14.78 -21.80 -3.04
CA SER A 334 -14.64 -20.49 -3.69
C SER A 334 -15.96 -19.89 -4.20
N GLY A 335 -17.08 -20.59 -4.05
CA GLY A 335 -18.37 -20.18 -4.62
C GLY A 335 -18.49 -20.38 -6.14
N LEU A 336 -17.38 -20.63 -6.85
CA LEU A 336 -17.35 -20.84 -8.30
C LEU A 336 -18.11 -22.10 -8.75
N ALA A 337 -18.19 -23.14 -7.91
CA ALA A 337 -19.04 -24.31 -8.20
C ALA A 337 -20.54 -23.96 -8.24
N ALA A 338 -20.98 -23.01 -7.41
CA ALA A 338 -22.37 -22.54 -7.43
C ALA A 338 -22.61 -21.67 -8.67
N VAL A 339 -21.67 -20.80 -9.04
CA VAL A 339 -21.76 -19.97 -10.24
C VAL A 339 -21.74 -20.83 -11.51
N HIS A 340 -20.78 -21.74 -11.69
CA HIS A 340 -20.68 -22.59 -12.88
C HIS A 340 -21.80 -23.64 -12.97
N GLY A 341 -22.21 -24.24 -11.85
CA GLY A 341 -23.36 -25.15 -11.82
C GLY A 341 -24.71 -24.46 -12.05
N CYS A 342 -24.76 -23.12 -11.94
CA CYS A 342 -25.88 -22.30 -12.36
C CYS A 342 -25.79 -21.95 -13.86
N VAL A 343 -24.62 -21.57 -14.37
CA VAL A 343 -24.45 -21.15 -15.78
C VAL A 343 -24.79 -22.25 -16.80
N SER A 344 -24.62 -23.54 -16.45
CA SER A 344 -24.99 -24.66 -17.33
C SER A 344 -26.45 -25.11 -17.23
N ASP A 345 -27.22 -24.61 -16.26
CA ASP A 345 -28.60 -25.04 -15.97
C ASP A 345 -29.44 -23.81 -15.58
N GLY A 346 -30.12 -23.20 -16.55
CA GLY A 346 -30.83 -21.92 -16.40
C GLY A 346 -31.81 -21.86 -15.22
N ALA A 347 -32.35 -23.00 -14.77
CA ALA A 347 -33.20 -23.09 -13.59
C ALA A 347 -32.45 -22.80 -12.26
N ARG A 348 -31.15 -23.07 -12.19
CA ARG A 348 -30.32 -22.84 -11.00
C ARG A 348 -29.83 -21.39 -10.89
N VAL A 349 -29.59 -20.69 -12.01
CA VAL A 349 -29.32 -19.24 -12.03
C VAL A 349 -30.49 -18.49 -11.37
N VAL A 350 -31.72 -18.83 -11.75
CA VAL A 350 -32.92 -18.21 -11.21
C VAL A 350 -33.00 -18.40 -9.69
N LYS A 351 -32.70 -19.60 -9.18
CA LYS A 351 -32.69 -19.85 -7.72
C LYS A 351 -31.58 -19.09 -7.00
N PHE A 352 -30.36 -19.05 -7.55
CA PHE A 352 -29.23 -18.31 -6.98
C PHE A 352 -29.49 -16.79 -6.93
N LEU A 353 -30.18 -16.24 -7.93
CA LEU A 353 -30.60 -14.84 -7.96
C LEU A 353 -31.78 -14.57 -7.01
N ASN A 354 -32.64 -15.56 -6.74
CA ASN A 354 -33.81 -15.41 -5.86
C ASN A 354 -33.47 -15.50 -4.35
N ASP A 355 -32.31 -16.05 -3.96
CA ASP A 355 -31.89 -16.19 -2.56
C ASP A 355 -31.42 -14.88 -1.89
N GLY A 356 -31.49 -13.74 -2.59
CA GLY A 356 -31.04 -12.43 -2.11
C GLY A 356 -31.92 -11.81 -1.01
N GLY A 357 -33.23 -12.07 -1.03
CA GLY A 357 -34.20 -11.33 -0.22
C GLY A 357 -34.37 -9.86 -0.67
N PRO A 358 -35.44 -9.16 -0.23
CA PRO A 358 -35.62 -7.74 -0.53
C PRO A 358 -34.58 -6.87 0.19
N LEU A 359 -34.47 -5.60 -0.21
CA LEU A 359 -33.73 -4.59 0.55
C LEU A 359 -34.31 -4.53 1.97
N GLU A 360 -33.49 -4.79 2.99
CA GLU A 360 -33.90 -4.53 4.38
C GLU A 360 -33.36 -3.18 4.81
N THR A 361 -34.24 -2.24 5.16
CA THR A 361 -33.86 -1.01 5.85
C THR A 361 -34.28 -1.11 7.32
N ARG A 362 -33.33 -0.91 8.24
CA ARG A 362 -33.59 -0.85 9.69
C ARG A 362 -33.15 0.47 10.26
N GLU A 363 -34.03 1.11 11.01
CA GLU A 363 -33.69 2.31 11.76
C GLU A 363 -33.06 1.95 13.10
N ALA A 364 -31.98 2.63 13.45
CA ALA A 364 -31.29 2.50 14.72
C ALA A 364 -31.04 3.91 15.30
N PRO A 365 -31.72 4.31 16.38
CA PRO A 365 -31.46 5.60 17.01
C PRO A 365 -30.03 5.61 17.58
N LEU A 366 -29.21 6.59 17.17
CA LEU A 366 -27.86 6.78 17.71
C LEU A 366 -27.88 7.63 18.97
N ILE A 367 -28.65 8.72 18.92
CA ILE A 367 -28.82 9.68 20.02
C ILE A 367 -30.29 10.12 19.99
N SER A 368 -30.94 10.14 21.14
CA SER A 368 -32.23 10.81 21.33
C SER A 368 -32.13 11.68 22.56
N ILE A 369 -32.32 12.99 22.40
CA ILE A 369 -32.28 13.99 23.48
C ILE A 369 -33.46 14.94 23.25
N MET A 370 -34.33 15.04 24.25
CA MET A 370 -35.61 15.72 24.16
C MET A 370 -36.41 15.25 22.92
N ASN A 371 -36.84 16.18 22.06
CA ASN A 371 -37.57 15.90 20.83
C ASN A 371 -36.67 15.84 19.57
N LYS A 372 -35.35 15.69 19.75
CA LYS A 372 -34.38 15.62 18.66
C LYS A 372 -33.65 14.28 18.70
N SER A 373 -33.66 13.59 17.58
CA SER A 373 -32.92 12.34 17.40
C SER A 373 -31.93 12.45 16.25
N LEU A 374 -30.83 11.72 16.39
CA LEU A 374 -29.94 11.37 15.30
C LEU A 374 -30.10 9.87 15.06
N THR A 375 -30.61 9.50 13.87
CA THR A 375 -30.91 8.10 13.52
C THR A 375 -29.94 7.59 12.46
N ALA A 376 -29.52 6.33 12.60
CA ALA A 376 -28.84 5.59 11.55
C ALA A 376 -29.82 4.69 10.80
N MET A 377 -29.80 4.74 9.48
CA MET A 377 -30.56 3.83 8.62
C MET A 377 -29.61 2.77 8.06
N HIS A 378 -29.80 1.53 8.49
CA HIS A 378 -29.02 0.38 8.07
C HIS A 378 -29.70 -0.30 6.89
N HIS A 379 -29.09 -0.20 5.71
CA HIS A 379 -29.56 -0.84 4.49
C HIS A 379 -28.78 -2.14 4.26
N ARG A 380 -29.49 -3.24 4.07
CA ARG A 380 -28.93 -4.52 3.61
C ARG A 380 -29.35 -4.76 2.18
N VAL A 381 -28.38 -4.71 1.27
CA VAL A 381 -28.61 -4.94 -0.17
C VAL A 381 -28.39 -6.42 -0.49
N PRO A 382 -29.20 -7.07 -1.33
CA PRO A 382 -28.98 -8.46 -1.75
C PRO A 382 -27.83 -8.56 -2.78
N LEU A 383 -26.67 -9.12 -2.40
CA LEU A 383 -25.44 -8.93 -3.21
C LEU A 383 -24.98 -10.11 -4.06
N ARG A 384 -25.62 -11.28 -3.96
CA ARG A 384 -25.27 -12.41 -4.83
C ARG A 384 -25.47 -12.09 -6.33
N PRO A 385 -26.53 -11.36 -6.73
CA PRO A 385 -26.66 -10.85 -8.10
C PRO A 385 -25.61 -9.78 -8.45
N LEU A 386 -25.24 -8.93 -7.49
CA LEU A 386 -24.23 -7.86 -7.63
C LEU A 386 -22.83 -8.41 -7.95
N LEU A 387 -22.45 -9.54 -7.33
CA LEU A 387 -21.22 -10.26 -7.63
C LEU A 387 -21.21 -10.78 -9.08
N ALA A 388 -22.37 -11.24 -9.59
CA ALA A 388 -22.50 -11.73 -10.96
C ALA A 388 -22.30 -10.61 -12.01
N LEU A 389 -22.70 -9.37 -11.70
CA LEU A 389 -22.45 -8.19 -12.55
C LEU A 389 -20.98 -7.80 -12.58
N VAL A 390 -20.30 -7.84 -11.43
CA VAL A 390 -18.90 -7.39 -11.31
C VAL A 390 -17.91 -8.39 -11.92
N ILE A 391 -18.23 -9.68 -11.92
CA ILE A 391 -17.32 -10.72 -12.43
C ILE A 391 -17.41 -10.88 -13.96
N GLY A 392 -18.58 -10.67 -14.57
CA GLY A 392 -18.82 -10.52 -16.02
C GLY A 392 -18.36 -11.66 -16.95
N ASN A 393 -19.24 -12.14 -17.85
CA ASN A 393 -18.89 -12.35 -19.29
C ASN A 393 -20.07 -12.79 -20.19
N ARG A 394 -21.30 -12.36 -19.93
CA ARG A 394 -22.45 -12.67 -20.79
C ARG A 394 -23.43 -11.51 -20.83
N ASP A 395 -23.54 -10.86 -21.99
CA ASP A 395 -24.42 -9.72 -22.23
C ASP A 395 -25.91 -10.07 -21.99
N ASP A 396 -26.30 -11.32 -22.20
CA ASP A 396 -27.66 -11.82 -21.99
C ASP A 396 -28.02 -11.98 -20.50
N VAL A 397 -27.03 -12.23 -19.63
CA VAL A 397 -27.26 -12.34 -18.17
C VAL A 397 -27.20 -10.97 -17.50
N PHE A 398 -26.46 -10.02 -18.08
CA PHE A 398 -26.29 -8.69 -17.52
C PHE A 398 -27.63 -7.94 -17.39
N ALA A 399 -28.44 -7.93 -18.45
CA ALA A 399 -29.73 -7.24 -18.46
C ALA A 399 -30.70 -7.81 -17.40
N ASP A 400 -30.78 -9.13 -17.29
CA ASP A 400 -31.63 -9.82 -16.32
C ASP A 400 -31.21 -9.56 -14.88
N VAL A 401 -29.89 -9.51 -14.63
CA VAL A 401 -29.37 -9.23 -13.29
C VAL A 401 -29.62 -7.76 -12.91
N VAL A 402 -29.38 -6.82 -13.83
CA VAL A 402 -29.72 -5.40 -13.62
C VAL A 402 -31.21 -5.23 -13.34
N ALA A 403 -32.08 -5.85 -14.14
CA ALA A 403 -33.53 -5.75 -13.96
C ALA A 403 -34.00 -6.28 -12.59
N ARG A 404 -33.30 -7.26 -12.01
CA ARG A 404 -33.61 -7.83 -10.70
C ARG A 404 -33.11 -7.00 -9.53
N ILE A 405 -31.94 -6.37 -9.63
CA ILE A 405 -31.38 -5.57 -8.52
C ILE A 405 -31.82 -4.11 -8.55
N ALA A 406 -32.16 -3.57 -9.73
CA ALA A 406 -32.49 -2.17 -9.90
C ALA A 406 -33.62 -1.73 -8.94
N PRO A 407 -34.72 -2.47 -8.75
CA PRO A 407 -35.77 -2.07 -7.81
C PRO A 407 -35.28 -1.89 -6.36
N GLY A 408 -34.41 -2.79 -5.88
CA GLY A 408 -33.86 -2.69 -4.52
C GLY A 408 -32.87 -1.53 -4.37
N LEU A 409 -32.10 -1.21 -5.41
CA LEU A 409 -31.22 -0.04 -5.42
C LEU A 409 -32.02 1.27 -5.59
N GLU A 410 -33.11 1.26 -6.34
CA GLU A 410 -34.05 2.39 -6.46
C GLU A 410 -34.72 2.68 -5.13
N GLU A 411 -35.17 1.64 -4.42
CA GLU A 411 -35.72 1.77 -3.08
C GLU A 411 -34.68 2.36 -2.12
N LEU A 412 -33.44 1.86 -2.14
CA LEU A 412 -32.34 2.40 -1.34
C LEU A 412 -32.14 3.91 -1.59
N VAL A 413 -32.02 4.31 -2.85
CA VAL A 413 -31.84 5.72 -3.23
C VAL A 413 -33.05 6.55 -2.79
N SER A 414 -34.27 6.04 -2.99
CA SER A 414 -35.51 6.74 -2.61
C SER A 414 -35.62 6.92 -1.09
N VAL A 415 -35.20 5.92 -0.30
CA VAL A 415 -35.12 6.03 1.16
C VAL A 415 -34.11 7.09 1.58
N MET A 416 -32.95 7.15 0.92
CA MET A 416 -31.95 8.21 1.15
C MET A 416 -32.46 9.60 0.79
N GLU A 417 -33.18 9.73 -0.32
CA GLU A 417 -33.77 11.00 -0.76
C GLU A 417 -34.87 11.50 0.18
N SER A 418 -35.64 10.57 0.76
CA SER A 418 -36.80 10.83 1.64
C SER A 418 -36.41 11.05 3.09
N ASN A 419 -35.26 10.56 3.54
CA ASN A 419 -34.79 10.69 4.92
C ASN A 419 -33.49 11.51 5.04
N PRO A 420 -33.43 12.72 4.47
CA PRO A 420 -32.23 13.53 4.56
C PRO A 420 -31.98 13.93 6.02
N GLY A 421 -30.73 13.82 6.46
CA GLY A 421 -30.33 14.12 7.83
C GLY A 421 -30.14 12.89 8.71
N ASN A 422 -30.41 11.70 8.18
CA ASN A 422 -30.06 10.43 8.82
C ASN A 422 -28.68 9.94 8.39
N LEU A 423 -28.08 9.10 9.23
CA LEU A 423 -26.83 8.42 8.91
C LEU A 423 -27.13 7.14 8.11
N HIS A 424 -26.93 7.18 6.79
CA HIS A 424 -27.15 6.00 5.94
C HIS A 424 -25.94 5.07 5.96
N VAL A 425 -26.20 3.84 6.37
CA VAL A 425 -25.24 2.75 6.55
C VAL A 425 -25.59 1.68 5.53
N ILE A 426 -24.81 1.59 4.46
CA ILE A 426 -25.05 0.60 3.42
C ILE A 426 -24.14 -0.58 3.69
N LYS A 427 -24.74 -1.75 3.85
CA LYS A 427 -24.05 -2.99 4.13
C LYS A 427 -24.48 -4.11 3.23
N ASP A 428 -23.47 -4.90 2.98
CA ASP A 428 -23.58 -6.24 2.47
C ASP A 428 -24.08 -7.18 3.61
N LYS A 429 -24.86 -8.24 3.30
CA LYS A 429 -25.37 -9.21 4.30
C LYS A 429 -24.25 -9.90 5.10
N ASP A 430 -23.12 -10.14 4.42
CA ASP A 430 -21.92 -10.84 4.87
C ASP A 430 -20.72 -9.88 5.16
N GLY A 431 -20.85 -8.57 4.86
CA GLY A 431 -19.82 -7.55 5.03
C GLY A 431 -18.63 -7.61 4.06
N THR A 432 -18.77 -8.31 2.93
CA THR A 432 -17.71 -8.66 1.97
C THR A 432 -17.35 -7.50 1.03
N PHE A 433 -18.32 -6.70 0.61
CA PHE A 433 -18.15 -5.66 -0.40
C PHE A 433 -17.84 -4.29 0.17
N GLY A 434 -16.97 -3.56 -0.55
CA GLY A 434 -16.60 -2.19 -0.25
C GLY A 434 -17.46 -1.17 -1.00
N ASP A 435 -17.14 0.09 -0.78
CA ASP A 435 -17.83 1.24 -1.39
C ASP A 435 -17.78 1.25 -2.93
N LYS A 436 -16.69 0.73 -3.50
CA LYS A 436 -16.50 0.71 -4.96
C LYS A 436 -17.50 -0.19 -5.67
N GLU A 437 -17.81 -1.35 -5.10
CA GLU A 437 -18.71 -2.32 -5.72
C GLU A 437 -20.16 -1.82 -5.67
N ILE A 438 -20.57 -1.17 -4.58
CA ILE A 438 -21.89 -0.54 -4.46
C ILE A 438 -22.04 0.61 -5.45
N LYS A 439 -21.05 1.51 -5.53
CA LYS A 439 -21.05 2.62 -6.51
C LYS A 439 -21.12 2.10 -7.95
N SER A 440 -20.39 1.01 -8.25
CA SER A 440 -20.41 0.39 -9.58
C SER A 440 -21.78 -0.16 -9.93
N ALA A 441 -22.45 -0.87 -9.01
CA ALA A 441 -23.79 -1.39 -9.27
C ALA A 441 -24.84 -0.28 -9.45
N LEU A 442 -24.77 0.78 -8.63
CA LEU A 442 -25.64 1.94 -8.80
C LEU A 442 -25.43 2.61 -10.16
N LEU A 443 -24.18 2.70 -10.65
CA LEU A 443 -23.89 3.21 -11.98
C LEU A 443 -24.46 2.30 -13.08
N MET A 444 -24.27 0.98 -12.96
CA MET A 444 -24.79 -0.01 -13.91
C MET A 444 -26.32 -0.01 -13.99
N CYS A 445 -27.01 0.30 -12.89
CA CYS A 445 -28.47 0.45 -12.84
C CYS A 445 -28.97 1.85 -13.25
N GLY A 446 -28.09 2.76 -13.71
CA GLY A 446 -28.48 4.13 -14.08
C GLY A 446 -28.85 5.04 -12.90
N LEU A 447 -28.52 4.64 -11.66
CA LEU A 447 -28.84 5.35 -10.43
C LEU A 447 -27.68 6.20 -9.89
N GLY A 448 -26.52 6.18 -10.56
CA GLY A 448 -25.30 6.86 -10.09
C GLY A 448 -25.49 8.35 -9.80
N GLN A 449 -26.20 9.09 -10.67
CA GLN A 449 -26.46 10.51 -10.47
C GLN A 449 -27.39 10.77 -9.29
N ARG A 450 -28.55 10.09 -9.24
CA ARG A 450 -29.52 10.22 -8.13
C ARG A 450 -28.88 9.88 -6.79
N PHE A 451 -28.08 8.82 -6.74
CA PHE A 451 -27.35 8.45 -5.54
C PHE A 451 -26.37 9.54 -5.09
N ALA A 452 -25.61 10.14 -6.02
CA ALA A 452 -24.70 11.23 -5.71
C ALA A 452 -25.45 12.48 -5.18
N GLU A 453 -26.59 12.80 -5.77
CA GLU A 453 -27.46 13.90 -5.32
C GLU A 453 -28.06 13.62 -3.93
N ALA A 454 -28.52 12.38 -3.69
CA ALA A 454 -29.02 11.92 -2.40
C ALA A 454 -27.94 12.02 -1.31
N ILE A 455 -26.70 11.61 -1.61
CA ILE A 455 -25.54 11.76 -0.71
C ILE A 455 -25.32 13.23 -0.37
N ALA A 456 -25.26 14.11 -1.38
CA ALA A 456 -24.98 15.53 -1.16
C ALA A 456 -26.09 16.22 -0.35
N LYS A 457 -27.36 15.92 -0.66
CA LYS A 457 -28.52 16.38 0.10
C LYS A 457 -28.47 15.90 1.55
N ASN A 458 -28.17 14.61 1.76
CA ASN A 458 -28.09 14.01 3.08
C ASN A 458 -26.92 14.57 3.90
N GLU A 459 -25.75 14.80 3.31
CA GLU A 459 -24.60 15.39 4.00
C GLU A 459 -24.96 16.78 4.57
N LYS A 460 -25.59 17.62 3.74
CA LYS A 460 -26.02 18.96 4.16
C LYS A 460 -27.06 18.89 5.28
N ALA A 461 -28.07 18.03 5.14
CA ALA A 461 -29.10 17.85 6.14
C ALA A 461 -28.54 17.28 7.45
N LEU A 462 -27.62 16.32 7.40
CA LEU A 462 -27.05 15.71 8.60
C LEU A 462 -26.26 16.73 9.41
N ARG A 463 -25.49 17.62 8.75
CA ARG A 463 -24.78 18.69 9.45
C ARG A 463 -25.73 19.60 10.22
N LEU A 464 -26.90 19.89 9.66
CA LEU A 464 -27.95 20.65 10.34
C LEU A 464 -28.54 19.86 11.52
N THR A 465 -28.89 18.58 11.32
CA THR A 465 -29.38 17.70 12.40
C THR A 465 -28.39 17.61 13.56
N VAL A 466 -27.10 17.42 13.26
CA VAL A 466 -26.02 17.37 14.26
C VAL A 466 -25.90 18.71 15.01
N SER A 467 -26.00 19.82 14.30
CA SER A 467 -25.98 21.16 14.91
C SER A 467 -27.18 21.36 15.85
N ASP A 468 -28.38 20.95 15.43
CA ASP A 468 -29.59 21.01 16.23
C ASP A 468 -29.49 20.14 17.50
N VAL A 469 -29.00 18.90 17.37
CA VAL A 469 -28.76 18.01 18.51
C VAL A 469 -27.72 18.63 19.44
N ARG A 470 -26.63 19.22 18.94
CA ARG A 470 -25.64 19.94 19.76
C ARG A 470 -26.25 21.09 20.56
N LEU A 471 -27.10 21.91 19.94
CA LEU A 471 -27.78 23.00 20.62
C LEU A 471 -28.76 22.49 21.69
N THR A 472 -29.46 21.40 21.37
CA THR A 472 -30.39 20.70 22.25
C THR A 472 -29.68 20.16 23.49
N VAL A 473 -28.54 19.47 23.30
CA VAL A 473 -27.64 19.01 24.38
C VAL A 473 -27.20 20.17 25.26
N LYS A 474 -26.80 21.31 24.68
CA LYS A 474 -26.39 22.50 25.43
C LYS A 474 -27.54 23.07 26.28
N ARG A 475 -28.77 23.08 25.76
CA ARG A 475 -29.96 23.54 26.50
C ARG A 475 -30.33 22.58 27.63
N ALA A 476 -30.38 21.27 27.37
CA ALA A 476 -30.65 20.24 28.38
C ALA A 476 -29.64 20.32 29.53
N ARG A 477 -28.35 20.53 29.21
CA ARG A 477 -27.29 20.70 30.21
C ARG A 477 -27.49 21.91 31.12
N ARG A 478 -28.01 23.02 30.58
CA ARG A 478 -28.31 24.23 31.36
C ARG A 478 -29.56 24.08 32.23
N ALA A 479 -30.55 23.33 31.73
CA ALA A 479 -31.82 23.11 32.42
C ALA A 479 -31.73 22.05 33.53
N GLY A 480 -30.71 21.17 33.50
CA GLY A 480 -30.59 20.07 34.47
C GLY A 480 -31.66 18.98 34.30
N THR A 481 -32.32 18.92 33.15
CA THR A 481 -33.56 18.16 32.93
C THR A 481 -33.36 16.74 32.38
N GLU A 482 -32.13 16.29 32.10
CA GLU A 482 -31.88 14.97 31.52
C GLU A 482 -30.79 14.18 32.24
N CYS A 483 -30.81 12.85 32.05
CA CYS A 483 -29.76 11.95 32.49
C CYS A 483 -28.39 12.40 31.97
N ALA A 484 -27.46 12.67 32.90
CA ALA A 484 -26.10 13.10 32.59
C ALA A 484 -25.38 12.14 31.61
N GLU A 485 -25.76 10.86 31.60
CA GLU A 485 -25.21 9.85 30.68
C GLU A 485 -25.54 10.14 29.21
N SER A 486 -26.80 10.45 28.88
CA SER A 486 -27.23 10.75 27.50
C SER A 486 -26.55 12.01 26.97
N ILE A 487 -26.46 13.05 27.80
CA ILE A 487 -25.76 14.30 27.49
C ILE A 487 -24.27 14.06 27.24
N ASN A 488 -23.61 13.25 28.08
CA ASN A 488 -22.19 12.94 27.93
C ASN A 488 -21.92 12.08 26.69
N ARG A 489 -22.76 11.08 26.41
CA ARG A 489 -22.67 10.25 25.21
C ARG A 489 -22.81 11.09 23.94
N ALA A 490 -23.79 12.00 23.91
CA ALA A 490 -23.97 12.92 22.79
C ALA A 490 -22.81 13.93 22.66
N THR A 491 -22.31 14.48 23.77
CA THR A 491 -21.16 15.41 23.74
C THR A 491 -19.89 14.73 23.22
N ASN A 492 -19.67 13.47 23.59
CA ASN A 492 -18.55 12.66 23.11
C ASN A 492 -18.70 12.27 21.63
N LEU A 493 -19.91 12.00 21.16
CA LEU A 493 -20.14 11.74 19.75
C LEU A 493 -20.02 13.01 18.90
N LEU A 494 -20.42 14.15 19.45
CA LEU A 494 -20.58 15.42 18.75
C LEU A 494 -19.53 16.47 19.12
N SER A 495 -18.33 16.13 19.60
CA SER A 495 -17.26 17.14 19.82
C SER A 495 -16.48 17.40 18.53
N ASP A 496 -15.47 18.28 18.53
CA ASP A 496 -14.72 18.62 17.32
C ASP A 496 -14.06 17.39 16.67
N GLY A 497 -14.14 17.27 15.34
CA GLY A 497 -13.79 16.04 14.63
C GLY A 497 -14.81 14.90 14.81
N PHE A 498 -16.10 15.23 15.01
CA PHE A 498 -17.17 14.23 15.07
C PHE A 498 -17.27 13.47 13.75
N GLU A 499 -16.98 14.11 12.62
CA GLU A 499 -16.95 13.47 11.30
C GLU A 499 -15.98 12.30 11.29
N THR A 500 -14.77 12.49 11.82
CA THR A 500 -13.76 11.44 11.93
C THR A 500 -14.18 10.32 12.89
N ARG A 501 -14.89 10.65 13.98
CA ARG A 501 -15.37 9.65 14.96
C ARG A 501 -16.57 8.87 14.47
N ILE A 502 -17.52 9.53 13.81
CA ILE A 502 -18.63 8.88 13.12
C ILE A 502 -18.05 7.97 12.04
N GLN A 503 -17.15 8.47 11.19
CA GLN A 503 -16.45 7.65 10.18
C GLN A 503 -15.65 6.48 10.80
N ARG A 504 -15.04 6.66 11.97
CA ARG A 504 -14.31 5.59 12.67
C ARG A 504 -15.25 4.52 13.22
N LEU A 505 -16.31 4.90 13.94
CA LEU A 505 -17.32 3.96 14.47
C LEU A 505 -18.00 3.15 13.36
N ILE A 506 -18.13 3.76 12.19
CA ILE A 506 -18.62 3.17 10.95
C ILE A 506 -17.61 2.16 10.40
N ARG A 507 -16.34 2.53 10.26
CA ARG A 507 -15.27 1.63 9.78
C ARG A 507 -15.05 0.43 10.70
N GLU A 508 -15.03 0.65 12.02
CA GLU A 508 -14.87 -0.41 13.03
C GLU A 508 -16.02 -1.43 12.98
N ARG A 509 -17.18 -1.04 12.42
CA ARG A 509 -18.33 -1.93 12.23
C ARG A 509 -18.47 -2.45 10.79
N GLY A 510 -17.53 -2.20 9.88
CA GLY A 510 -17.61 -2.64 8.49
C GLY A 510 -18.72 -1.97 7.69
N VAL A 511 -18.92 -0.66 7.88
CA VAL A 511 -20.03 0.11 7.29
C VAL A 511 -19.53 1.04 6.17
N ILE A 512 -20.28 1.12 5.06
CA ILE A 512 -20.11 2.18 4.05
C ILE A 512 -21.07 3.32 4.39
N CYS A 513 -20.56 4.55 4.33
CA CYS A 513 -21.34 5.73 4.64
C CYS A 513 -21.24 6.75 3.51
N ALA A 514 -22.29 7.54 3.33
CA ALA A 514 -22.39 8.68 2.42
C ALA A 514 -21.46 9.87 2.80
N PHE A 515 -20.31 9.63 3.45
CA PHE A 515 -19.40 10.65 4.00
C PHE A 515 -18.06 10.74 3.29
N GLU A 516 -18.00 10.39 2.01
CA GLU A 516 -16.77 10.55 1.24
C GLU A 516 -16.77 11.88 0.47
N ARG A 517 -16.39 12.95 1.17
CA ARG A 517 -15.54 13.97 0.56
C ARG A 517 -14.10 13.61 0.88
N ASP A 518 -13.42 12.97 -0.06
CA ASP A 518 -11.98 13.05 -0.12
C ASP A 518 -11.63 14.52 -0.44
N THR A 519 -11.34 15.32 0.60
CA THR A 519 -10.85 16.70 0.42
C THR A 519 -9.48 16.76 -0.25
N SER A 520 -8.96 15.62 -0.72
CA SER A 520 -7.72 15.51 -1.46
C SER A 520 -7.84 14.79 -2.81
N LYS A 521 -8.95 14.91 -3.56
CA LYS A 521 -8.98 14.89 -5.06
C LYS A 521 -10.40 14.89 -5.65
N ASP A 522 -10.49 15.55 -6.80
CA ASP A 522 -11.39 15.33 -7.93
C ASP A 522 -12.87 15.76 -7.92
N SER A 523 -13.12 16.79 -8.72
CA SER A 523 -14.38 17.15 -9.38
C SER A 523 -14.45 16.61 -10.82
N SER A 524 -13.79 15.49 -11.15
CA SER A 524 -13.65 15.01 -12.54
C SER A 524 -14.54 13.81 -12.91
N LEU A 525 -15.34 13.27 -12.00
CA LEU A 525 -16.23 12.13 -12.29
C LEU A 525 -17.58 12.50 -12.96
N ILE A 526 -17.82 13.77 -13.29
CA ILE A 526 -19.02 14.20 -14.06
C ILE A 526 -18.65 14.69 -15.48
N SER A 527 -17.37 14.87 -15.82
CA SER A 527 -16.97 15.47 -17.11
C SER A 527 -16.59 14.47 -18.21
N GLY A 528 -17.00 13.21 -18.11
CA GLY A 528 -16.41 12.14 -18.92
C GLY A 528 -17.36 11.09 -19.48
N LEU A 529 -18.63 11.38 -19.76
CA LEU A 529 -19.50 10.49 -20.54
C LEU A 529 -20.45 11.29 -21.43
N LYS A 530 -20.03 11.51 -22.68
CA LYS A 530 -20.93 11.66 -23.83
C LYS A 530 -20.85 10.35 -24.60
N TYR A 531 -21.84 9.48 -24.43
CA TYR A 531 -22.36 8.54 -25.41
C TYR A 531 -23.81 8.28 -25.05
#